data_AF-A0A7S1WP29-F1
#
_entry.id   AF-A0A7S1WP29-F1
#
_cell.length_a   1.000
_cell.length_b   1.000
_cell.length_c   1.000
_cell.angle_alpha   90.00
_cell.angle_beta   90.00
_cell.angle_gamma   90.00
#
_symmetry.space_group_name_H-M   'P 1'
#
loop_
_entity.id
_entity.type
_entity.pdbx_description
1 polymer ?
#
loop_
_entity_poly.entity_id
_entity_poly.type
_entity_poly.pdbx_seq_one_letter_code
_entity_poly.pdbx_strand_id
1 'polypeptide(L)'
;HRSCLPLHSPPPMAADPESELAECCRELRALAATTASGTPAEAGPVLVLFGRLAALPVSRPLLLASGAGKEVNRAWLRAHPSIAIREQSRRLVRCWRQLIEMQAAGAAAASGASGAEPGADEAGGGGGGSDDEDLMQRPVSELKARLTSLGVGTSRCVEKADLVALLRSAGVPERGPAGAAGAKRRPSLLGASARRTASARLSMGRRSVLRNLHCTKKPQQAGAAMGQKQLEAQLKMVLRAADDFTALGLTRREVETLPSAERAALVRKRWRALTLQAHPDKLPASLKPLAAKAFRRLAAARDGLLRGAAVGGA
;
A
#
# COMPACT_ATOMS: atom_id res chain seq x y z
N HIS A 1 -35.31 -14.41 57.43
CA HIS A 1 -34.96 -14.87 56.08
C HIS A 1 -33.81 -14.03 55.54
N ARG A 2 -32.56 -14.50 55.70
CA ARG A 2 -31.38 -13.89 55.05
C ARG A 2 -31.25 -14.50 53.67
N SER A 3 -31.53 -13.73 52.63
CA SER A 3 -31.33 -14.13 51.23
C SER A 3 -29.84 -14.30 50.97
N CYS A 4 -29.42 -15.55 50.76
CA CYS A 4 -28.10 -15.88 50.23
C CYS A 4 -28.01 -15.34 48.81
N LEU A 5 -27.21 -14.30 48.59
CA LEU A 5 -26.89 -13.83 47.25
C LEU A 5 -26.09 -14.92 46.51
N PRO A 6 -26.41 -15.22 45.25
CA PRO A 6 -25.65 -16.19 44.47
C PRO A 6 -24.22 -15.68 44.31
N LEU A 7 -23.27 -16.48 44.82
CA LEU A 7 -21.85 -16.38 44.54
C LEU A 7 -21.68 -16.21 43.03
N HIS A 8 -21.28 -15.00 42.61
CA HIS A 8 -20.90 -14.74 41.23
C HIS A 8 -19.77 -15.72 40.89
N SER A 9 -20.06 -16.67 40.00
CA SER A 9 -19.01 -17.50 39.41
C SER A 9 -17.97 -16.55 38.83
N PRO A 10 -16.67 -16.73 39.15
CA PRO A 10 -15.63 -15.89 38.58
C PRO A 10 -15.76 -15.94 37.05
N PRO A 11 -15.60 -14.80 36.36
CA PRO A 11 -15.66 -14.79 34.90
C PRO A 11 -14.67 -15.85 34.38
N PRO A 12 -15.09 -16.69 33.41
CA PRO A 12 -14.24 -17.73 32.88
C PRO A 12 -12.91 -17.08 32.49
N MET A 13 -11.80 -17.62 33.02
CA MET A 13 -10.47 -17.08 32.79
C MET A 13 -10.32 -16.79 31.31
N ALA A 14 -10.01 -15.53 30.97
CA ALA A 14 -9.89 -15.09 29.60
C ALA A 14 -8.97 -16.07 28.87
N ALA A 15 -9.54 -16.77 27.89
CA ALA A 15 -8.80 -17.74 27.11
C ALA A 15 -7.53 -17.07 26.57
N ASP A 16 -6.43 -17.81 26.58
CA ASP A 16 -5.17 -17.35 26.01
C ASP A 16 -5.42 -16.87 24.56
N PRO A 17 -5.16 -15.60 24.22
CA PRO A 17 -5.43 -15.06 22.90
C PRO A 17 -4.70 -15.83 21.80
N GLU A 18 -3.59 -16.49 22.11
CA GLU A 18 -2.88 -17.36 21.17
C GLU A 18 -3.68 -18.61 20.81
N SER A 19 -4.22 -19.30 21.82
CA SER A 19 -5.07 -20.48 21.63
C SER A 19 -6.33 -20.13 20.83
N GLU A 20 -7.00 -19.02 21.18
CA GLU A 20 -8.22 -18.60 20.49
C GLU A 20 -7.94 -18.18 19.04
N LEU A 21 -6.82 -17.49 18.79
CA LEU A 21 -6.38 -17.13 17.44
C LEU A 21 -6.08 -18.39 16.60
N ALA A 22 -5.39 -19.37 17.18
CA ALA A 22 -5.06 -20.63 16.53
C ALA A 22 -6.33 -21.44 16.18
N GLU A 23 -7.31 -21.46 17.09
CA GLU A 23 -8.62 -22.07 16.87
C GLU A 23 -9.37 -21.40 15.70
N CYS A 24 -9.46 -20.07 15.70
CA CYS A 24 -10.09 -19.33 14.61
C CYS A 24 -9.40 -19.60 13.25
N CYS A 25 -8.07 -19.71 13.23
CA CYS A 25 -7.32 -20.05 12.02
C CYS A 25 -7.61 -21.47 11.54
N ARG A 26 -7.72 -22.43 12.46
CA ARG A 26 -8.08 -23.82 12.15
C ARG A 26 -9.49 -23.92 11.58
N GLU A 27 -10.46 -23.22 12.16
CA GLU A 27 -11.83 -23.15 11.64
C GLU A 27 -11.88 -22.50 10.24
N LEU A 28 -11.14 -21.41 10.02
CA LEU A 28 -11.03 -20.78 8.69
C LEU A 28 -10.44 -21.73 7.64
N ARG A 29 -9.44 -22.55 8.02
CA ARG A 29 -8.87 -23.57 7.11
C ARG A 29 -9.88 -24.67 6.79
N ALA A 30 -10.68 -25.10 7.77
CA ALA A 30 -11.74 -26.08 7.55
C ALA A 30 -12.80 -25.55 6.56
N LEU A 31 -13.24 -24.29 6.71
CA LEU A 31 -14.15 -23.64 5.76
C LEU A 31 -13.52 -23.43 4.37
N ALA A 32 -12.22 -23.20 4.30
CA ALA A 32 -11.51 -23.13 3.03
C ALA A 32 -11.48 -24.49 2.32
N ALA A 33 -11.31 -25.58 3.07
CA ALA A 33 -11.29 -26.94 2.54
C ALA A 33 -12.67 -27.36 2.00
N THR A 34 -13.76 -26.99 2.66
CA THR A 34 -15.12 -27.21 2.12
C THR A 34 -15.37 -26.39 0.85
N THR A 35 -14.83 -25.17 0.77
CA THR A 35 -14.91 -24.38 -0.46
C THR A 35 -14.20 -25.04 -1.64
N ALA A 36 -13.08 -25.72 -1.38
CA ALA A 36 -12.31 -26.40 -2.41
C ALA A 36 -13.04 -27.63 -3.01
N SER A 37 -14.00 -28.23 -2.29
CA SER A 37 -14.82 -29.33 -2.79
C SER A 37 -15.97 -28.88 -3.70
N GLY A 38 -16.05 -27.58 -4.02
CA GLY A 38 -17.03 -27.01 -4.94
C GLY A 38 -18.33 -26.54 -4.29
N THR A 39 -18.49 -26.74 -2.97
CA THR A 39 -19.58 -26.11 -2.22
C THR A 39 -19.15 -24.71 -1.77
N PRO A 40 -19.83 -23.63 -2.19
CA PRO A 40 -19.46 -22.29 -1.74
C PRO A 40 -19.62 -22.22 -0.22
N ALA A 41 -18.58 -21.80 0.50
CA ALA A 41 -18.67 -21.61 1.94
C ALA A 41 -19.81 -20.64 2.29
N GLU A 42 -20.62 -21.04 3.27
CA GLU A 42 -21.67 -20.18 3.80
C GLU A 42 -21.06 -18.91 4.39
N ALA A 43 -21.71 -17.77 4.13
CA ALA A 43 -21.15 -16.49 4.54
C ALA A 43 -21.20 -16.27 6.07
N GLY A 44 -22.18 -16.87 6.75
CA GLY A 44 -22.42 -16.70 8.18
C GLY A 44 -21.22 -17.14 9.03
N PRO A 45 -20.78 -18.42 8.96
CA PRO A 45 -19.66 -18.92 9.75
C PRO A 45 -18.37 -18.10 9.57
N VAL A 46 -18.04 -17.71 8.34
CA VAL A 46 -16.85 -16.89 8.05
C VAL A 46 -16.94 -15.51 8.72
N LEU A 47 -18.12 -14.88 8.71
CA LEU A 47 -18.32 -13.57 9.35
C LEU A 47 -18.28 -13.65 10.88
N VAL A 48 -18.79 -14.73 11.47
CA VAL A 48 -18.67 -14.99 12.92
C VAL A 48 -17.20 -15.11 13.31
N LEU A 49 -16.41 -15.86 12.54
CA LEU A 49 -14.95 -15.97 12.76
C LEU A 49 -14.24 -14.62 12.64
N PHE A 50 -14.61 -13.79 11.67
CA PHE A 50 -14.06 -12.44 11.56
C PHE A 50 -14.46 -11.53 12.74
N GLY A 51 -15.64 -11.75 13.33
CA GLY A 51 -16.06 -11.09 14.56
C GLY A 51 -15.14 -11.45 15.74
N ARG A 52 -14.92 -12.75 15.95
CA ARG A 52 -13.99 -13.26 16.99
C ARG A 52 -12.57 -12.73 16.78
N LEU A 53 -12.02 -12.87 15.57
CA LEU A 53 -10.69 -12.39 15.21
C LEU A 53 -10.50 -10.88 15.39
N ALA A 54 -11.56 -10.09 15.20
CA ALA A 54 -11.49 -8.64 15.40
C ALA A 54 -11.47 -8.23 16.88
N ALA A 55 -11.97 -9.08 17.78
CA ALA A 55 -12.01 -8.81 19.21
C ALA A 55 -10.70 -9.19 19.93
N LEU A 56 -9.89 -10.07 19.33
CA LEU A 56 -8.64 -10.54 19.94
C LEU A 56 -7.57 -9.43 20.00
N PRO A 57 -6.84 -9.31 21.13
CA PRO A 57 -5.69 -8.42 21.23
C PRO A 57 -4.52 -9.00 20.43
N VAL A 58 -4.32 -8.50 19.21
CA VAL A 58 -3.31 -9.04 18.31
C VAL A 58 -2.02 -8.21 18.35
N SER A 59 -0.88 -8.88 18.49
CA SER A 59 0.47 -8.28 18.40
C SER A 59 1.24 -8.81 17.18
N ARG A 60 2.32 -8.11 16.79
CA ARG A 60 3.18 -8.56 15.68
C ARG A 60 3.79 -9.95 15.91
N PRO A 61 4.37 -10.28 17.08
CA PRO A 61 4.87 -11.64 17.35
C PRO A 61 3.78 -12.69 17.22
N LEU A 62 2.58 -12.40 17.75
CA LEU A 62 1.44 -13.31 17.71
C LEU A 62 0.96 -13.61 16.28
N LEU A 63 0.92 -12.61 15.40
CA LEU A 63 0.58 -12.83 13.98
C LEU A 63 1.62 -13.64 13.23
N LEU A 64 2.90 -13.48 13.55
CA LEU A 64 3.99 -14.23 12.95
C LEU A 64 3.95 -15.70 13.38
N ALA A 65 3.75 -15.95 14.68
CA ALA A 65 3.65 -17.29 15.25
C ALA A 65 2.42 -18.04 14.73
N SER A 66 1.23 -17.44 14.81
CA SER A 66 -0.03 -18.08 14.39
C SER A 66 -0.19 -18.19 12.86
N GLY A 67 0.48 -17.32 12.10
CA GLY A 67 0.25 -17.17 10.66
C GLY A 67 -1.14 -16.60 10.30
N ALA A 68 -1.90 -16.07 11.27
CA ALA A 68 -3.28 -15.62 11.06
C ALA A 68 -3.41 -14.57 9.95
N GLY A 69 -2.43 -13.66 9.84
CA GLY A 69 -2.37 -12.64 8.79
C GLY A 69 -2.35 -13.24 7.36
N LYS A 70 -1.74 -14.41 7.18
CA LYS A 70 -1.73 -15.13 5.90
C LYS A 70 -3.09 -15.78 5.64
N GLU A 71 -3.69 -16.40 6.66
CA GLU A 71 -4.99 -17.08 6.55
C GLU A 71 -6.10 -16.12 6.15
N VAL A 72 -6.21 -14.96 6.81
CA VAL A 72 -7.26 -13.96 6.52
C VAL A 72 -7.08 -13.26 5.16
N ASN A 73 -5.89 -13.37 4.55
CA ASN A 73 -5.54 -12.76 3.26
C ASN A 73 -5.43 -13.79 2.11
N ARG A 74 -5.93 -15.02 2.30
CA ARG A 74 -5.91 -16.05 1.25
C ARG A 74 -6.72 -15.64 0.03
N ALA A 75 -6.37 -16.24 -1.11
CA ALA A 75 -7.01 -15.96 -2.39
C ALA A 75 -8.52 -16.22 -2.38
N TRP A 76 -8.96 -17.29 -1.72
CA TRP A 76 -10.39 -17.63 -1.64
C TRP A 76 -11.22 -16.58 -0.89
N LEU A 77 -10.68 -15.96 0.16
CA LEU A 77 -11.33 -14.84 0.85
C LEU A 77 -11.35 -13.57 0.00
N ARG A 78 -10.26 -13.29 -0.73
CA ARG A 78 -10.18 -12.14 -1.64
C ARG A 78 -11.12 -12.26 -2.85
N ALA A 79 -11.37 -13.49 -3.30
CA ALA A 79 -12.27 -13.81 -4.41
C ALA A 79 -13.63 -14.35 -3.95
N HIS A 80 -13.94 -14.30 -2.65
CA HIS A 80 -15.16 -14.87 -2.09
C HIS A 80 -16.41 -14.24 -2.73
N PRO A 81 -17.49 -14.98 -3.08
CA PRO A 81 -18.67 -14.40 -3.73
C PRO A 81 -19.33 -13.26 -2.94
N SER A 82 -19.46 -13.44 -1.62
CA SER A 82 -20.00 -12.42 -0.71
C SER A 82 -19.11 -11.18 -0.60
N ILE A 83 -19.68 -10.00 -0.89
CA ILE A 83 -19.01 -8.69 -0.75
C ILE A 83 -18.61 -8.44 0.72
N ALA A 84 -19.48 -8.78 1.67
CA ALA A 84 -19.26 -8.55 3.09
C ALA A 84 -17.99 -9.23 3.61
N ILE A 85 -17.74 -10.48 3.19
CA ILE A 85 -16.52 -11.22 3.55
C ILE A 85 -15.28 -10.55 2.98
N ARG A 86 -15.30 -10.14 1.70
CA ARG A 86 -14.16 -9.45 1.08
C ARG A 86 -13.85 -8.13 1.77
N GLU A 87 -14.87 -7.38 2.19
CA GLU A 87 -14.69 -6.12 2.89
C GLU A 87 -14.17 -6.33 4.31
N GLN A 88 -14.75 -7.27 5.04
CA GLN A 88 -14.37 -7.56 6.42
C GLN A 88 -12.94 -8.12 6.52
N SER A 89 -12.53 -9.03 5.63
CA SER A 89 -11.13 -9.51 5.53
C SER A 89 -10.16 -8.35 5.31
N ARG A 90 -10.44 -7.44 4.35
CA ARG A 90 -9.59 -6.27 4.08
C ARG A 90 -9.59 -5.26 5.22
N ARG A 91 -10.69 -5.15 5.97
CA ARG A 91 -10.78 -4.29 7.16
C ARG A 91 -9.91 -4.85 8.28
N LEU A 92 -10.03 -6.15 8.56
CA LEU A 92 -9.27 -6.83 9.59
C LEU A 92 -7.75 -6.68 9.37
N VAL A 93 -7.27 -6.95 8.14
CA VAL A 93 -5.85 -6.77 7.79
C VAL A 93 -5.39 -5.33 7.97
N ARG A 94 -6.23 -4.33 7.62
CA ARG A 94 -5.90 -2.92 7.82
C ARG A 94 -5.83 -2.55 9.30
N CYS A 95 -6.79 -2.99 10.10
CA CYS A 95 -6.80 -2.76 11.54
C CYS A 95 -5.57 -3.37 12.22
N TRP A 96 -5.20 -4.61 11.89
CA TRP A 96 -4.00 -5.24 12.44
C TRP A 96 -2.70 -4.53 12.04
N ARG A 97 -2.59 -4.06 10.79
CA ARG A 97 -1.42 -3.26 10.38
C ARG A 97 -1.30 -1.97 11.19
N GLN A 98 -2.41 -1.24 11.36
CA GLN A 98 -2.44 -0.02 12.16
C GLN A 98 -2.06 -0.27 13.62
N LEU A 99 -2.59 -1.32 14.24
CA LEU A 99 -2.24 -1.69 15.61
C LEU A 99 -0.74 -1.99 15.77
N ILE A 100 -0.15 -2.70 14.81
CA ILE A 100 1.29 -3.01 14.81
C ILE A 100 2.13 -1.74 14.64
N GLU A 101 1.74 -0.83 13.75
CA GLU A 101 2.41 0.45 13.55
C GLU A 101 2.36 1.30 14.83
N MET A 102 1.21 1.34 15.52
CA MET A 102 1.05 2.03 16.79
C MET A 102 1.91 1.41 17.92
N GLN A 103 1.96 0.08 18.00
CA GLN A 103 2.82 -0.62 18.96
C GLN A 103 4.31 -0.34 18.71
N ALA A 104 4.74 -0.32 17.44
CA ALA A 104 6.11 0.00 17.07
C ALA A 104 6.48 1.45 17.42
N ALA A 105 5.58 2.40 17.15
CA ALA A 105 5.78 3.80 17.52
C ALA A 105 5.84 4.01 19.04
N GLY A 106 4.98 3.32 19.80
CA GLY A 106 5.00 3.34 21.25
C GLY A 106 6.29 2.74 21.85
N ALA A 107 6.77 1.64 21.28
CA ALA A 107 8.04 1.03 21.71
C ALA A 107 9.24 1.95 21.44
N ALA A 108 9.29 2.62 20.29
CA ALA A 108 10.35 3.59 19.97
C ALA A 108 10.33 4.79 20.92
N ALA A 109 9.15 5.30 21.27
CA ALA A 109 9.01 6.40 22.23
C ALA A 109 9.45 6.00 23.65
N ALA A 110 9.15 4.77 24.09
CA ALA A 110 9.57 4.27 25.39
C ALA A 110 11.10 4.10 25.49
N SER A 111 11.75 3.60 24.44
CA SER A 111 13.21 3.45 24.41
C SER A 111 13.96 4.79 24.38
N GLY A 112 13.36 5.85 23.83
CA GLY A 112 13.97 7.19 23.77
C GLY A 112 14.00 7.94 25.11
N ALA A 113 13.25 7.51 26.12
CA ALA A 113 13.13 8.22 27.40
C ALA A 113 14.11 7.74 28.48
N SER A 114 14.85 6.65 28.27
CA SER A 114 15.72 6.02 29.28
C SER A 114 17.21 6.40 29.16
N GLY A 115 17.56 7.38 28.31
CA GLY A 115 18.95 7.69 27.93
C GLY A 115 19.50 9.04 28.42
N ALA A 116 19.15 9.48 29.63
CA ALA A 116 19.69 10.70 30.23
C ALA A 116 20.22 10.45 31.66
N GLU A 117 21.26 9.63 31.76
CA GLU A 117 22.18 9.61 32.91
C GLU A 117 23.56 10.03 32.38
N PRO A 118 24.13 11.17 32.81
CA PRO A 118 25.45 11.63 32.38
C PRO A 118 26.52 10.91 33.22
N GLY A 119 26.85 9.67 32.83
CA GLY A 119 27.97 8.93 33.40
C GLY A 119 29.18 9.01 32.48
N ALA A 120 30.20 9.75 32.92
CA ALA A 120 31.51 9.76 32.31
C ALA A 120 32.23 8.41 32.48
N ASP A 121 33.13 8.15 31.54
CA ASP A 121 34.23 7.18 31.52
C ASP A 121 34.06 5.79 30.88
N GLU A 122 35.11 5.50 30.07
CA GLU A 122 35.66 4.21 29.63
C GLU A 122 35.04 3.49 28.41
N ALA A 123 35.64 3.81 27.26
CA ALA A 123 36.33 2.90 26.34
C ALA A 123 35.76 1.49 26.06
N GLY A 124 35.30 1.29 24.82
CA GLY A 124 35.78 0.17 24.00
C GLY A 124 34.77 -0.91 23.59
N GLY A 125 34.48 -0.97 22.27
CA GLY A 125 34.29 -2.25 21.57
C GLY A 125 32.90 -2.51 20.96
N GLY A 126 32.82 -2.47 19.62
CA GLY A 126 31.86 -3.32 18.88
C GLY A 126 30.63 -2.64 18.25
N GLY A 127 30.74 -1.41 17.75
CA GLY A 127 29.66 -0.73 17.02
C GLY A 127 29.54 -1.20 15.56
N GLY A 128 28.61 -2.11 15.28
CA GLY A 128 28.30 -2.57 13.90
C GLY A 128 26.83 -2.40 13.47
N GLY A 129 25.97 -1.79 14.30
CA GLY A 129 24.52 -1.74 14.05
C GLY A 129 23.92 -0.34 13.82
N SER A 130 24.70 0.74 13.99
CA SER A 130 24.15 2.11 13.99
C SER A 130 23.88 2.65 12.59
N ASP A 131 24.72 2.31 11.60
CA ASP A 131 24.65 2.92 10.27
C ASP A 131 23.44 2.44 9.45
N ASP A 132 22.84 1.32 9.85
CA ASP A 132 21.77 0.66 9.10
C ASP A 132 20.39 1.29 9.35
N GLU A 133 20.13 1.70 10.59
CA GLU A 133 18.93 2.45 10.99
C GLU A 133 18.92 3.84 10.35
N ASP A 134 20.07 4.52 10.32
CA ASP A 134 20.21 5.86 9.74
C ASP A 134 19.90 5.90 8.24
N LEU A 135 20.27 4.85 7.49
CA LEU A 135 19.96 4.75 6.06
C LEU A 135 18.46 4.55 5.79
N MET A 136 17.75 3.86 6.68
CA MET A 136 16.31 3.63 6.56
C MET A 136 15.49 4.89 6.85
N GLN A 137 16.03 5.82 7.63
CA GLN A 137 15.35 7.08 7.98
C GLN A 137 15.53 8.18 6.92
N ARG A 138 16.60 8.16 6.13
CA ARG A 138 16.86 9.17 5.08
C ARG A 138 15.75 9.23 4.01
N PRO A 139 15.39 10.42 3.50
CA PRO A 139 14.42 10.57 2.42
C PRO A 139 14.93 9.97 1.10
N VAL A 140 14.00 9.49 0.26
CA VAL A 140 14.33 8.81 -1.02
C VAL A 140 15.15 9.69 -1.97
N SER A 141 14.95 11.01 -1.94
CA SER A 141 15.72 11.97 -2.73
C SER A 141 17.20 11.96 -2.37
N GLU A 142 17.53 11.91 -1.08
CA GLU A 142 18.90 11.90 -0.58
C GLU A 142 19.59 10.56 -0.87
N LEU A 143 18.87 9.44 -0.73
CA LEU A 143 19.38 8.11 -1.10
C LEU A 143 19.71 8.03 -2.60
N LYS A 144 18.86 8.60 -3.46
CA LYS A 144 19.12 8.68 -4.92
C LYS A 144 20.30 9.59 -5.25
N ALA A 145 20.41 10.75 -4.60
CA ALA A 145 21.54 11.67 -4.80
C ALA A 145 22.87 10.98 -4.42
N ARG A 146 22.89 10.24 -3.31
CA ARG A 146 24.07 9.51 -2.85
C ARG A 146 24.47 8.35 -3.78
N LEU A 147 23.51 7.59 -4.32
CA LEU A 147 23.79 6.57 -5.35
C LEU A 147 24.31 7.20 -6.65
N THR A 148 23.79 8.37 -7.02
CA THR A 148 24.25 9.12 -8.20
C THR A 148 25.69 9.61 -8.03
N SER A 149 26.07 10.10 -6.85
CA SER A 149 27.47 10.47 -6.55
C SER A 149 28.43 9.28 -6.57
N LEU A 150 27.92 8.06 -6.33
CA LEU A 150 28.66 6.80 -6.43
C LEU A 150 28.64 6.20 -7.85
N GLY A 151 28.00 6.85 -8.83
CA GLY A 151 27.90 6.35 -10.20
C GLY A 151 26.95 5.15 -10.38
N VAL A 152 26.10 4.85 -9.40
CA VAL A 152 25.17 3.71 -9.44
C VAL A 152 23.81 4.14 -9.99
N GLY A 153 23.38 3.54 -11.10
CA GLY A 153 22.10 3.85 -11.72
C GLY A 153 20.90 3.34 -10.92
N THR A 154 19.94 4.22 -10.61
CA THR A 154 18.75 3.89 -9.80
C THR A 154 17.51 3.50 -10.60
N SER A 155 17.63 3.29 -11.92
CA SER A 155 16.49 3.11 -12.83
C SER A 155 15.70 1.82 -12.60
N ARG A 156 16.28 0.85 -11.88
CA ARG A 156 15.65 -0.44 -11.55
C ARG A 156 15.07 -0.53 -10.13
N CYS A 157 15.23 0.52 -9.32
CA CYS A 157 14.75 0.54 -7.93
C CYS A 157 13.30 1.01 -7.88
N VAL A 158 12.40 0.13 -7.44
CA VAL A 158 10.96 0.42 -7.33
C VAL A 158 10.61 0.80 -5.90
N GLU A 159 11.35 0.27 -4.93
CA GLU A 159 11.12 0.48 -3.50
C GLU A 159 12.29 1.18 -2.81
N LYS A 160 12.02 1.83 -1.67
CA LYS A 160 13.06 2.49 -0.86
C LYS A 160 14.12 1.49 -0.36
N ALA A 161 13.69 0.26 -0.05
CA ALA A 161 14.57 -0.82 0.38
C ALA A 161 15.63 -1.18 -0.69
N ASP A 162 15.27 -1.13 -1.98
CA ASP A 162 16.21 -1.40 -3.09
C ASP A 162 17.36 -0.38 -3.11
N LEU A 163 17.04 0.89 -2.84
CA LEU A 163 18.03 1.98 -2.78
C LEU A 163 18.98 1.80 -1.58
N VAL A 164 18.44 1.41 -0.43
CA VAL A 164 19.25 1.14 0.78
C VAL A 164 20.15 -0.08 0.56
N ALA A 165 19.63 -1.16 -0.04
CA ALA A 165 20.42 -2.35 -0.38
C ALA A 165 21.58 -2.02 -1.34
N LEU A 166 21.33 -1.21 -2.38
CA LEU A 166 22.39 -0.77 -3.29
C LEU A 166 23.44 0.10 -2.60
N LEU A 167 23.05 0.97 -1.67
CA LEU A 167 24.01 1.76 -0.90
C LEU A 167 24.89 0.90 0.00
N ARG A 168 24.35 -0.19 0.58
CA ARG A 168 25.14 -1.17 1.32
C ARG A 168 26.15 -1.87 0.41
N SER A 169 25.71 -2.32 -0.76
CA SER A 169 26.58 -2.97 -1.75
C SER A 169 27.67 -2.04 -2.30
N ALA A 170 27.39 -0.74 -2.42
CA ALA A 170 28.33 0.24 -2.96
C ALA A 170 29.26 0.85 -1.87
N GLY A 171 28.88 0.74 -0.60
CA GLY A 171 29.55 1.38 0.55
C GLY A 171 30.62 0.52 1.24
N VAL A 172 30.89 -0.70 0.77
CA VAL A 172 31.99 -1.51 1.26
C VAL A 172 33.25 -1.15 0.46
N PRO A 173 34.19 -0.34 0.98
CA PRO A 173 35.52 -0.28 0.40
C PRO A 173 36.11 -1.67 0.53
N GLU A 174 36.27 -2.37 -0.60
CA GLU A 174 37.05 -3.61 -0.71
C GLU A 174 38.41 -3.37 -0.06
N ARG A 175 38.57 -3.88 1.16
CA ARG A 175 39.89 -4.05 1.78
C ARG A 175 40.53 -5.19 1.00
N GLY A 176 41.38 -4.82 0.03
CA GLY A 176 41.88 -5.72 -1.00
C GLY A 176 42.48 -7.02 -0.43
N PRO A 177 42.30 -8.16 -1.13
CA PRO A 177 42.86 -9.42 -0.71
C PRO A 177 44.39 -9.41 -0.90
N ALA A 178 45.11 -9.43 0.22
CA ALA A 178 46.50 -9.83 0.24
C ALA A 178 46.59 -11.33 -0.15
N GLY A 179 47.13 -11.57 -1.35
CA GLY A 179 47.87 -12.75 -1.80
C GLY A 179 47.45 -14.14 -1.33
N ALA A 180 46.98 -14.96 -2.27
CA ALA A 180 47.40 -16.36 -2.35
C ALA A 180 47.29 -16.86 -3.80
N ALA A 181 48.42 -17.29 -4.33
CA ALA A 181 48.58 -17.81 -5.66
C ALA A 181 48.01 -19.24 -5.80
N GLY A 182 47.56 -19.55 -7.02
CA GLY A 182 47.67 -20.88 -7.60
C GLY A 182 46.46 -21.81 -7.45
N ALA A 183 45.70 -21.99 -8.54
CA ALA A 183 45.40 -23.32 -9.08
C ALA A 183 44.63 -23.20 -10.40
N LYS A 184 45.27 -23.64 -11.48
CA LYS A 184 44.63 -23.95 -12.77
C LYS A 184 43.72 -25.17 -12.57
N ARG A 185 42.44 -25.07 -12.97
CA ARG A 185 41.65 -26.24 -13.43
C ARG A 185 40.45 -25.79 -14.27
N ARG A 186 40.45 -26.28 -15.51
CA ARG A 186 39.40 -26.30 -16.53
C ARG A 186 38.91 -27.77 -16.62
N PRO A 187 37.89 -28.13 -17.42
CA PRO A 187 36.47 -27.75 -17.41
C PRO A 187 35.56 -29.00 -17.22
N SER A 188 34.26 -28.82 -17.01
CA SER A 188 33.27 -29.88 -17.30
C SER A 188 32.01 -29.30 -17.96
N LEU A 189 31.86 -29.69 -19.22
CA LEU A 189 30.63 -29.75 -19.99
C LEU A 189 29.74 -30.85 -19.39
N LEU A 190 28.43 -30.60 -19.22
CA LEU A 190 27.29 -31.51 -19.50
C LEU A 190 26.03 -31.10 -18.72
N GLY A 191 24.87 -31.29 -19.36
CA GLY A 191 23.55 -31.41 -18.73
C GLY A 191 22.67 -30.16 -18.87
N ALA A 192 21.93 -29.99 -19.97
CA ALA A 192 20.57 -30.52 -20.15
C ALA A 192 19.55 -29.94 -19.15
N SER A 193 18.55 -29.20 -19.64
CA SER A 193 17.13 -29.61 -19.56
C SER A 193 16.15 -28.51 -19.94
N ALA A 194 15.22 -28.90 -20.82
CA ALA A 194 13.83 -28.45 -20.92
C ALA A 194 13.51 -26.98 -21.30
N ARG A 195 13.30 -26.81 -22.61
CA ARG A 195 12.30 -25.88 -23.16
C ARG A 195 10.92 -26.24 -22.58
N ARG A 196 10.30 -25.31 -21.86
CA ARG A 196 8.85 -25.31 -21.63
C ARG A 196 8.25 -24.04 -22.20
N THR A 197 7.62 -24.20 -23.35
CA THR A 197 6.60 -23.32 -23.92
C THR A 197 5.36 -23.36 -23.02
N ALA A 198 4.98 -22.22 -22.44
CA ALA A 198 3.69 -22.06 -21.81
C ALA A 198 3.01 -20.80 -22.35
N SER A 199 1.90 -21.04 -23.04
CA SER A 199 1.06 -20.08 -23.72
C SER A 199 0.50 -19.01 -22.78
N ALA A 200 0.75 -17.76 -23.13
CA ALA A 200 0.13 -16.60 -22.51
C ALA A 200 -1.37 -16.55 -22.88
N ARG A 201 -2.25 -16.91 -21.93
CA ARG A 201 -3.67 -16.57 -21.99
C ARG A 201 -3.88 -15.17 -21.41
N LEU A 202 -4.03 -14.20 -22.31
CA LEU A 202 -4.49 -12.84 -22.03
C LEU A 202 -5.93 -12.88 -21.51
N SER A 203 -6.11 -12.81 -20.19
CA SER A 203 -7.40 -12.55 -19.57
C SER A 203 -7.57 -11.04 -19.39
N MET A 204 -8.32 -10.42 -20.31
CA MET A 204 -8.80 -9.05 -20.20
C MET A 204 -9.84 -8.93 -19.08
N GLY A 205 -9.36 -8.78 -17.84
CA GLY A 205 -10.18 -8.47 -16.68
C GLY A 205 -10.76 -7.05 -16.76
N ARG A 206 -12.03 -6.95 -17.15
CA ARG A 206 -12.85 -5.73 -17.11
C ARG A 206 -12.82 -5.13 -15.70
N ARG A 207 -12.10 -4.02 -15.52
CA ARG A 207 -12.07 -3.24 -14.29
C ARG A 207 -13.42 -2.55 -14.10
N SER A 208 -14.21 -3.05 -13.16
CA SER A 208 -15.39 -2.36 -12.64
C SER A 208 -14.96 -1.14 -11.83
N VAL A 209 -15.34 0.05 -12.29
CA VAL A 209 -14.97 1.38 -11.75
C VAL A 209 -16.02 1.91 -10.76
N LEU A 210 -17.02 1.12 -10.39
CA LEU A 210 -18.13 1.59 -9.56
C LEU A 210 -18.18 0.83 -8.25
N ARG A 211 -17.60 1.44 -7.20
CA ARG A 211 -18.07 1.45 -5.80
C ARG A 211 -16.92 1.87 -4.89
N ASN A 212 -16.77 3.19 -4.73
CA ASN A 212 -16.03 3.80 -3.62
C ASN A 212 -16.62 5.20 -3.39
N LEU A 213 -17.87 5.25 -2.93
CA LEU A 213 -18.47 6.46 -2.41
C LEU A 213 -19.37 6.10 -1.22
N HIS A 214 -18.95 6.58 -0.05
CA HIS A 214 -19.66 6.74 1.23
C HIS A 214 -19.73 5.56 2.21
N CYS A 215 -18.91 5.62 3.25
CA CYS A 215 -19.39 5.88 4.62
C CYS A 215 -18.18 6.16 5.53
N THR A 216 -17.78 7.43 5.65
CA THR A 216 -16.93 7.89 6.75
C THR A 216 -17.67 9.00 7.48
N LYS A 217 -18.01 8.70 8.75
CA LYS A 217 -18.47 9.70 9.71
C LYS A 217 -17.34 10.72 9.94
N LYS A 218 -17.75 11.99 10.03
CA LYS A 218 -16.96 13.22 10.11
C LYS A 218 -15.84 13.19 11.19
N PRO A 219 -14.63 13.67 10.85
CA PRO A 219 -13.84 14.54 11.71
C PRO A 219 -14.04 16.00 11.26
N GLN A 220 -14.52 16.83 12.17
CA GLN A 220 -14.96 18.21 11.92
C GLN A 220 -13.79 19.21 11.81
N GLN A 221 -13.82 19.94 10.69
CA GLN A 221 -13.51 21.37 10.52
C GLN A 221 -12.06 21.83 10.32
N ALA A 222 -11.05 21.38 11.06
CA ALA A 222 -9.69 21.92 10.86
C ALA A 222 -9.06 21.50 9.50
N GLY A 223 -9.27 20.26 9.08
CA GLY A 223 -8.82 19.75 7.77
C GLY A 223 -9.67 20.22 6.58
N ALA A 224 -10.88 20.72 6.81
CA ALA A 224 -11.79 21.14 5.75
C ALA A 224 -11.37 22.49 5.13
N ALA A 225 -10.84 23.41 5.94
CA ALA A 225 -10.38 24.72 5.47
C ALA A 225 -9.12 24.62 4.61
N MET A 226 -8.18 23.74 4.98
CA MET A 226 -6.98 23.47 4.17
C MET A 226 -7.37 22.83 2.82
N GLY A 227 -8.37 21.94 2.83
CA GLY A 227 -8.91 21.34 1.61
C GLY A 227 -9.59 22.34 0.66
N GLN A 228 -10.29 23.36 1.19
CA GLN A 228 -10.95 24.36 0.35
C GLN A 228 -9.96 25.27 -0.38
N LYS A 229 -8.94 25.78 0.31
CA LYS A 229 -7.90 26.62 -0.32
C LYS A 229 -7.14 25.85 -1.40
N GLN A 230 -6.80 24.59 -1.13
CA GLN A 230 -6.13 23.72 -2.10
C GLN A 230 -7.01 23.46 -3.31
N LEU A 231 -8.30 23.18 -3.11
CA LEU A 231 -9.25 22.99 -4.19
C LEU A 231 -9.42 24.26 -5.04
N GLU A 232 -9.55 25.43 -4.41
CA GLU A 232 -9.62 26.71 -5.11
C GLU A 232 -8.37 26.96 -5.95
N ALA A 233 -7.18 26.68 -5.41
CA ALA A 233 -5.93 26.77 -6.15
C ALA A 233 -5.89 25.82 -7.35
N GLN A 234 -6.40 24.59 -7.22
CA GLN A 234 -6.51 23.64 -8.32
C GLN A 234 -7.48 24.13 -9.41
N LEU A 235 -8.65 24.67 -9.04
CA LEU A 235 -9.60 25.24 -10.01
C LEU A 235 -9.00 26.44 -10.75
N LYS A 236 -8.28 27.32 -10.04
CA LYS A 236 -7.55 28.44 -10.65
C LYS A 236 -6.44 27.97 -11.58
N MET A 237 -5.71 26.92 -11.21
CA MET A 237 -4.66 26.32 -12.05
C MET A 237 -5.25 25.80 -13.37
N VAL A 238 -6.38 25.08 -13.32
CA VAL A 238 -7.09 24.60 -14.52
C VAL A 238 -7.52 25.75 -15.43
N LEU A 239 -8.00 26.85 -14.85
CA LEU A 239 -8.43 28.03 -15.60
C LEU A 239 -7.25 28.81 -16.21
N ARG A 240 -6.08 28.78 -15.56
CA ARG A 240 -4.85 29.44 -16.04
C ARG A 240 -4.02 28.57 -16.97
N ALA A 241 -4.42 27.32 -17.22
CA ALA A 241 -3.68 26.41 -18.07
C ALA A 241 -3.59 26.96 -19.51
N ALA A 242 -2.36 27.09 -20.01
CA ALA A 242 -2.06 27.64 -21.32
C ALA A 242 -2.60 26.77 -22.48
N ASP A 243 -2.65 25.46 -22.27
CA ASP A 243 -3.04 24.47 -23.28
C ASP A 243 -3.95 23.37 -22.69
N ASP A 244 -4.50 22.54 -23.57
CA ASP A 244 -5.46 21.49 -23.22
C ASP A 244 -4.83 20.32 -22.43
N PHE A 245 -3.54 20.04 -22.63
CA PHE A 245 -2.81 19.02 -21.87
C PHE A 245 -2.63 19.48 -20.43
N THR A 246 -2.12 20.70 -20.25
CA THR A 246 -1.92 21.35 -18.95
C THR A 246 -3.24 21.46 -18.18
N ALA A 247 -4.35 21.76 -18.87
CA ALA A 247 -5.67 21.82 -18.24
C ALA A 247 -6.10 20.49 -17.62
N LEU A 248 -5.73 19.36 -18.22
CA LEU A 248 -6.02 18.00 -17.72
C LEU A 248 -4.92 17.42 -16.82
N GLY A 249 -3.87 18.19 -16.51
CA GLY A 249 -2.70 17.71 -15.76
C GLY A 249 -1.96 16.58 -16.48
N LEU A 250 -1.88 16.67 -17.81
CA LEU A 250 -1.15 15.76 -18.69
C LEU A 250 0.04 16.48 -19.28
N THR A 251 1.15 15.78 -19.46
CA THR A 251 2.26 16.32 -20.25
C THR A 251 2.04 15.98 -21.73
N ARG A 252 2.48 16.89 -22.61
CA ARG A 252 2.41 16.68 -24.06
C ARG A 252 3.11 15.40 -24.49
N ARG A 253 4.30 15.14 -23.94
CA ARG A 253 5.10 13.94 -24.21
C ARG A 253 4.36 12.65 -23.84
N GLU A 254 3.72 12.59 -22.66
CA GLU A 254 2.95 11.40 -22.25
C GLU A 254 1.83 11.07 -23.23
N VAL A 255 1.19 12.09 -23.81
CA VAL A 255 0.07 11.86 -24.72
C VAL A 255 0.57 11.55 -26.12
N GLU A 256 1.55 12.29 -26.64
CA GLU A 256 2.04 12.09 -28.01
C GLU A 256 2.74 10.74 -28.23
N THR A 257 3.34 10.15 -27.21
CA THR A 257 3.99 8.83 -27.32
C THR A 257 3.01 7.65 -27.39
N LEU A 258 1.73 7.87 -27.09
CA LEU A 258 0.74 6.79 -27.01
C LEU A 258 0.00 6.60 -28.35
N PRO A 259 -0.39 5.35 -28.69
CA PRO A 259 -1.29 5.09 -29.80
C PRO A 259 -2.61 5.86 -29.65
N SER A 260 -3.26 6.20 -30.78
CA SER A 260 -4.45 7.07 -30.76
C SER A 260 -5.57 6.56 -29.83
N ALA A 261 -5.82 5.25 -29.82
CA ALA A 261 -6.80 4.64 -28.91
C ALA A 261 -6.45 4.81 -27.42
N GLU A 262 -5.17 4.68 -27.07
CA GLU A 262 -4.67 4.83 -25.71
C GLU A 262 -4.68 6.30 -25.27
N ARG A 263 -4.35 7.24 -26.17
CA ARG A 263 -4.51 8.69 -25.94
C ARG A 263 -5.93 9.02 -25.53
N ALA A 264 -6.91 8.56 -26.32
CA ALA A 264 -8.32 8.80 -26.05
C ALA A 264 -8.78 8.18 -24.73
N ALA A 265 -8.24 7.01 -24.35
CA ALA A 265 -8.53 6.38 -23.06
C ALA A 265 -7.93 7.17 -21.88
N LEU A 266 -6.68 7.63 -22.01
CA LEU A 266 -5.99 8.42 -21.00
C LEU A 266 -6.69 9.76 -20.75
N VAL A 267 -7.05 10.47 -21.81
CA VAL A 267 -7.81 11.74 -21.75
C VAL A 267 -9.15 11.53 -21.04
N ARG A 268 -9.93 10.51 -21.44
CA ARG A 268 -11.21 10.19 -20.78
C ARG A 268 -11.04 9.83 -19.30
N LYS A 269 -10.00 9.07 -18.96
CA LYS A 269 -9.68 8.71 -17.57
C LYS A 269 -9.35 9.94 -16.72
N ARG A 270 -8.51 10.85 -17.23
CA ARG A 270 -8.14 12.09 -16.52
C ARG A 270 -9.31 13.05 -16.38
N TRP A 271 -10.07 13.26 -17.45
CA TRP A 271 -11.31 14.04 -17.42
C TRP A 271 -12.23 13.55 -16.31
N ARG A 272 -12.55 12.24 -16.25
CA ARG A 272 -13.43 11.68 -15.20
C ARG A 272 -12.90 11.93 -13.80
N ALA A 273 -11.60 11.76 -13.58
CA ALA A 273 -10.98 12.00 -12.28
C ALA A 273 -11.11 13.47 -11.84
N LEU A 274 -10.84 14.42 -12.73
CA LEU A 274 -10.95 15.85 -12.44
C LEU A 274 -12.39 16.31 -12.28
N THR A 275 -13.33 15.81 -13.07
CA THR A 275 -14.75 16.16 -12.91
C THR A 275 -15.34 15.70 -11.59
N LEU A 276 -14.82 14.61 -11.01
CA LEU A 276 -15.28 14.17 -9.68
C LEU A 276 -14.88 15.16 -8.58
N GLN A 277 -13.77 15.88 -8.76
CA GLN A 277 -13.26 16.87 -7.81
C GLN A 277 -13.83 18.27 -8.08
N ALA A 278 -14.02 18.63 -9.34
CA ALA A 278 -14.44 19.97 -9.78
C ALA A 278 -15.94 20.09 -10.11
N HIS A 279 -16.77 19.09 -9.80
CA HIS A 279 -18.20 19.15 -10.13
C HIS A 279 -18.90 20.28 -9.34
N PRO A 280 -19.59 21.23 -9.99
CA PRO A 280 -20.19 22.38 -9.31
C PRO A 280 -21.19 21.97 -8.22
N ASP A 281 -21.93 20.88 -8.41
CA ASP A 281 -22.94 20.42 -7.44
C ASP A 281 -22.35 19.90 -6.13
N LYS A 282 -21.08 19.47 -6.13
CA LYS A 282 -20.43 18.90 -4.95
C LYS A 282 -19.67 19.94 -4.11
N LEU A 283 -19.64 21.19 -4.56
CA LEU A 283 -18.78 22.23 -4.01
C LEU A 283 -19.56 23.29 -3.24
N PRO A 284 -18.93 23.93 -2.23
CA PRO A 284 -19.55 25.01 -1.46
C PRO A 284 -19.96 26.16 -2.39
N ALA A 285 -21.01 26.89 -2.02
CA ALA A 285 -21.59 27.95 -2.84
C ALA A 285 -20.57 28.99 -3.33
N SER A 286 -19.56 29.31 -2.50
CA SER A 286 -18.47 30.23 -2.82
C SER A 286 -17.61 29.80 -4.01
N LEU A 287 -17.45 28.48 -4.24
CA LEU A 287 -16.60 27.94 -5.30
C LEU A 287 -17.38 27.51 -6.55
N LYS A 288 -18.72 27.42 -6.48
CA LYS A 288 -19.58 27.03 -7.62
C LYS A 288 -19.32 27.80 -8.93
N PRO A 289 -19.23 29.15 -8.94
CA PRO A 289 -19.00 29.87 -10.20
C PRO A 289 -17.61 29.57 -10.79
N LEU A 290 -16.60 29.42 -9.94
CA LEU A 290 -15.24 29.07 -10.35
C LEU A 290 -15.19 27.63 -10.89
N ALA A 291 -15.83 26.70 -10.19
CA ALA A 291 -15.94 25.30 -10.57
C ALA A 291 -16.68 25.12 -11.91
N ALA A 292 -17.77 25.86 -12.14
CA ALA A 292 -18.49 25.82 -13.41
C ALA A 292 -17.61 26.30 -14.58
N LYS A 293 -16.82 27.37 -14.39
CA LYS A 293 -15.85 27.83 -15.39
C LYS A 293 -14.77 26.76 -15.64
N ALA A 294 -14.19 26.20 -14.58
CA ALA A 294 -13.15 25.17 -14.69
C ALA A 294 -13.69 23.90 -15.37
N PHE A 295 -14.91 23.47 -15.04
CA PHE A 295 -15.58 22.32 -15.65
C PHE A 295 -15.77 22.52 -17.16
N ARG A 296 -16.22 23.72 -17.58
CA ARG A 296 -16.32 24.05 -19.01
C ARG A 296 -14.95 24.04 -19.70
N ARG A 297 -13.90 24.59 -19.07
CA ARG A 297 -12.54 24.56 -19.61
C ARG A 297 -12.02 23.14 -19.80
N LEU A 298 -12.22 22.28 -18.80
CA LEU A 298 -11.85 20.86 -18.84
C LEU A 298 -12.63 20.10 -19.94
N ALA A 299 -13.92 20.43 -20.14
CA ALA A 299 -14.75 19.80 -21.18
C ALA A 299 -14.24 20.19 -22.57
N ALA A 300 -13.95 21.47 -22.79
CA ALA A 300 -13.36 21.97 -24.03
C ALA A 300 -12.00 21.32 -24.31
N ALA A 301 -11.13 21.19 -23.28
CA ALA A 301 -9.83 20.54 -23.41
C ALA A 301 -9.94 19.06 -23.78
N ARG A 302 -10.88 18.32 -23.15
CA ARG A 302 -11.18 16.93 -23.52
C ARG A 302 -11.58 16.83 -24.98
N ASP A 303 -12.49 17.68 -25.44
CA ASP A 303 -13.01 17.62 -26.81
C ASP A 303 -11.95 18.04 -27.83
N GLY A 304 -11.10 19.01 -27.50
CA GLY A 304 -9.93 19.39 -28.30
C GLY A 304 -8.97 18.23 -28.51
N LEU A 305 -8.56 17.57 -27.44
CA LEU A 305 -7.62 16.44 -27.51
C LEU A 305 -8.22 15.20 -28.19
N LEU A 306 -9.51 14.91 -27.96
CA LEU A 306 -10.16 13.78 -28.63
C LEU A 306 -10.36 14.03 -30.13
N ARG A 307 -10.65 15.28 -30.55
CA ARG A 307 -10.69 15.63 -31.98
C ARG A 307 -9.31 15.54 -32.62
N GLY A 308 -8.27 16.06 -31.98
CA GLY A 308 -6.89 15.97 -32.49
C GLY A 308 -6.41 14.52 -32.66
N ALA A 309 -6.82 13.63 -31.76
CA ALA A 309 -6.50 12.21 -31.86
C ALA A 309 -7.16 11.52 -33.08
N ALA A 310 -8.31 12.00 -33.54
CA ALA A 310 -9.01 11.45 -34.70
C ALA A 310 -8.38 11.87 -36.03
N VAL A 311 -7.79 13.07 -36.10
CA VAL A 311 -7.20 13.62 -37.33
C VAL A 311 -5.80 13.07 -37.61
N GLY A 312 -4.97 12.87 -36.59
CA GLY A 312 -3.58 12.40 -36.75
C GLY A 312 -3.40 10.88 -36.88
N GLY A 313 -4.41 10.16 -37.38
CA GLY A 313 -4.39 8.71 -37.54
C GLY A 313 -4.82 8.19 -38.92
N ALA A 314 -5.07 9.11 -39.86
CA ALA A 314 -5.15 8.84 -41.28
C ALA A 314 -3.78 9.13 -41.91
#